data_AF-A0A820D5T3-F1
#
_entry.id   AF-A0A820D5T3-F1
#
_cell.length_a   1.000
_cell.length_b   1.000
_cell.length_c   1.000
_cell.angle_alpha   90.00
_cell.angle_beta   90.00
_cell.angle_gamma   90.00
#
_symmetry.space_group_name_H-M   'P 1'
#
loop_
_entity.id
_entity.type
_entity.pdbx_description
1 polymer ?
#
loop_
_entity_poly.entity_id
_entity_poly.type
_entity_poly.pdbx_seq_one_letter_code
_entity_poly.pdbx_strand_id
1 'polypeptide(L)'
;TNLITSILLGNDWINSSHVHLYGDQKKLTIPDQHGQLISIPYVEPTSINYPALLVHEITLLPYSQKLVDITCQVTNANNLIFEPYERHISKFIFIPHTLLNINKNHAKVLLINAQNRQQTLSKNTRIGTVSRDTTFSIYATSQVPTKHNYILNERHQTSTRHYNKLKSRAVLRKKDNSNQEKLNIICHHCNEHLLSGNDLQKHLREKCYSEQIRQQILESTKHIENRNNQLAIQDILWRNKILFDPTPSIINIPPQSAIKTGDHPPIYSKQYPASYKDQDIKFQETQKLLERGQIEESTSPWSSPIVLVKKKDKRMRFCIF
;
A
#
# COMPACT_ATOMS: atom_id res chain seq x y z
N THR A 1 -21.71 12.08 1.65
CA THR A 1 -21.43 10.72 1.13
C THR A 1 -19.99 10.38 1.43
N ASN A 2 -19.72 9.17 1.91
CA ASN A 2 -18.36 8.73 2.23
C ASN A 2 -17.62 8.46 0.90
N LEU A 3 -16.53 9.15 0.61
CA LEU A 3 -15.81 9.07 -0.68
C LEU A 3 -15.45 7.62 -1.09
N ILE A 4 -15.24 6.75 -0.10
CA ILE A 4 -14.89 5.34 -0.31
C ILE A 4 -16.05 4.56 -0.94
N THR A 5 -17.29 4.94 -0.65
CA THR A 5 -18.48 4.16 -1.02
C THR A 5 -18.89 4.42 -2.46
N SER A 6 -18.67 5.65 -2.94
CA SER A 6 -18.92 6.06 -4.33
C SER A 6 -18.02 5.34 -5.35
N ILE A 7 -16.88 4.77 -4.90
CA ILE A 7 -15.91 4.08 -5.77
C ILE A 7 -16.31 2.63 -6.08
N LEU A 8 -16.96 1.93 -5.14
CA LEU A 8 -17.21 0.48 -5.26
C LEU A 8 -18.49 0.12 -6.02
N LEU A 9 -19.56 0.90 -5.89
CA LEU A 9 -20.88 0.57 -6.44
C LEU A 9 -21.37 1.56 -7.50
N GLY A 10 -20.63 2.64 -7.74
CA GLY A 10 -21.05 3.75 -8.60
C GLY A 10 -22.10 4.63 -7.93
N ASN A 11 -21.91 5.95 -8.00
CA ASN A 11 -22.79 6.91 -7.32
C ASN A 11 -24.23 6.84 -7.87
N ASP A 12 -24.37 6.50 -9.14
CA ASP A 12 -25.63 6.47 -9.88
C ASP A 12 -26.54 5.33 -9.39
N TRP A 13 -25.95 4.17 -9.09
CA TRP A 13 -26.66 3.01 -8.56
C TRP A 13 -27.01 3.17 -7.08
N ILE A 14 -26.08 3.73 -6.29
CA ILE A 14 -26.30 4.03 -4.87
C ILE A 14 -27.48 5.00 -4.68
N ASN A 15 -27.53 6.06 -5.49
CA ASN A 15 -28.58 7.08 -5.40
C ASN A 15 -29.93 6.54 -5.88
N SER A 16 -29.97 5.75 -6.96
CA SER A 16 -31.21 5.17 -7.48
C SER A 16 -31.79 4.06 -6.59
N SER A 17 -30.92 3.36 -5.86
CA SER A 17 -31.29 2.23 -4.99
C SER A 17 -31.42 2.62 -3.52
N HIS A 18 -31.30 3.91 -3.18
CA HIS A 18 -31.35 4.45 -1.81
C HIS A 18 -30.44 3.69 -0.82
N VAL A 19 -29.26 3.28 -1.29
CA VAL A 19 -28.28 2.58 -0.45
C VAL A 19 -27.41 3.62 0.25
N HIS A 20 -27.23 3.49 1.57
CA HIS A 20 -26.30 4.37 2.30
C HIS A 20 -25.31 3.56 3.10
N LEU A 21 -24.02 3.85 2.90
CA LEU A 21 -22.90 3.19 3.56
C LEU A 21 -22.29 4.15 4.58
N TYR A 22 -22.40 3.81 5.86
CA TYR A 22 -21.87 4.57 6.99
C TYR A 22 -20.60 3.90 7.49
N GLY A 23 -19.45 4.27 6.90
CA GLY A 23 -18.15 3.69 7.24
C GLY A 23 -17.70 3.95 8.68
N ASP A 24 -18.03 5.12 9.23
CA ASP A 24 -17.79 5.49 10.64
C ASP A 24 -18.57 4.62 11.62
N GLN A 25 -19.80 4.27 11.25
CA GLN A 25 -20.72 3.47 12.06
C GLN A 25 -20.68 1.98 11.71
N LYS A 26 -19.77 1.58 10.80
CA LYS A 26 -19.65 0.21 10.27
C LYS A 26 -21.03 -0.40 9.92
N LYS A 27 -21.87 0.31 9.17
CA LYS A 27 -23.21 -0.16 8.79
C LYS A 27 -23.63 0.31 7.40
N LEU A 28 -24.53 -0.44 6.77
CA LEU A 28 -25.19 -0.11 5.49
C LEU A 28 -26.70 -0.04 5.71
N THR A 29 -27.39 0.85 4.99
CA THR A 29 -28.85 0.82 4.90
C THR A 29 -29.31 0.54 3.48
N ILE A 30 -30.28 -0.37 3.33
CA ILE A 30 -30.98 -0.66 2.07
C ILE A 30 -32.50 -0.57 2.28
N PRO A 31 -33.28 -0.14 1.29
CA PRO A 31 -34.73 -0.22 1.37
C PRO A 31 -35.20 -1.68 1.26
N ASP A 32 -36.16 -2.06 2.10
CA ASP A 32 -36.91 -3.31 1.99
C ASP A 32 -37.86 -3.27 0.78
N GLN A 33 -38.48 -4.40 0.43
CA GLN A 33 -39.54 -4.54 -0.58
C GLN A 33 -40.75 -3.60 -0.34
N HIS A 34 -40.90 -3.05 0.86
CA HIS A 34 -41.92 -2.05 1.22
C HIS A 34 -41.38 -0.60 1.30
N GLY A 35 -40.13 -0.35 0.90
CA GLY A 35 -39.50 0.96 0.89
C GLY A 35 -38.96 1.44 2.25
N GLN A 36 -39.01 0.60 3.30
CA GLN A 36 -38.49 0.94 4.62
C GLN A 36 -36.98 0.64 4.71
N LEU A 37 -36.19 1.59 5.24
CA LEU A 37 -34.74 1.43 5.35
C LEU A 37 -34.35 0.41 6.43
N ILE A 38 -33.74 -0.69 6.02
CA ILE A 38 -33.14 -1.72 6.87
C ILE A 38 -31.67 -1.37 7.12
N SER A 39 -31.25 -1.34 8.39
CA SER A 39 -29.84 -1.16 8.77
C SER A 39 -29.14 -2.50 8.98
N ILE A 40 -28.09 -2.75 8.20
CA ILE A 40 -27.25 -3.94 8.22
C ILE A 40 -25.88 -3.56 8.80
N PRO A 41 -25.47 -4.10 9.96
CA PRO A 41 -24.12 -3.87 10.48
C PRO A 41 -23.08 -4.61 9.62
N TYR A 42 -21.88 -4.05 9.51
CA TYR A 42 -20.75 -4.79 8.97
C TYR A 42 -20.35 -5.85 9.99
N VAL A 43 -20.44 -7.10 9.57
CA VAL A 43 -19.91 -8.22 10.33
C VAL A 43 -18.45 -8.39 9.93
N GLU A 44 -17.55 -8.37 10.91
CA GLU A 44 -16.16 -8.73 10.65
C GLU A 44 -16.12 -10.20 10.21
N PRO A 45 -15.56 -10.51 9.04
CA PRO A 45 -15.51 -11.88 8.56
C PRO A 45 -14.78 -12.74 9.58
N THR A 46 -15.30 -13.93 9.85
CA THR A 46 -14.61 -14.94 10.67
C THR A 46 -13.41 -15.47 9.87
N SER A 47 -12.29 -14.75 9.89
CA SER A 47 -11.06 -15.21 9.26
C SER A 47 -10.50 -16.39 10.04
N ILE A 48 -10.49 -17.56 9.39
CA ILE A 48 -9.73 -18.69 9.92
C ILE A 48 -8.27 -18.45 9.53
N ASN A 49 -7.45 -18.19 10.54
CA ASN A 49 -6.06 -17.81 10.38
C ASN A 49 -5.15 -19.02 10.61
N TYR A 50 -4.43 -19.40 9.56
CA TYR A 50 -3.47 -20.50 9.59
C TYR A 50 -2.04 -19.95 9.65
N PRO A 51 -1.18 -20.42 10.57
CA PRO A 51 0.21 -19.96 10.62
C PRO A 51 0.97 -20.42 9.37
N ALA A 52 1.67 -19.49 8.71
CA ALA A 52 2.61 -19.78 7.64
C ALA A 52 4.00 -20.03 8.24
N LEU A 53 4.50 -21.26 8.11
CA LEU A 53 5.77 -21.69 8.68
C LEU A 53 6.79 -21.97 7.58
N LEU A 54 8.04 -21.62 7.83
CA LEU A 54 9.18 -21.87 6.94
C LEU A 54 9.49 -23.37 6.82
N VAL A 55 9.58 -23.92 5.62
CA VAL A 55 9.89 -25.36 5.41
C VAL A 55 11.36 -25.68 5.74
N HIS A 56 12.28 -24.79 5.37
CA HIS A 56 13.72 -24.97 5.46
C HIS A 56 14.36 -23.74 6.10
N GLU A 57 15.46 -23.91 6.82
CA GLU A 57 16.27 -22.77 7.23
C GLU A 57 16.74 -21.97 6.02
N ILE A 58 16.65 -20.64 6.12
CA ILE A 58 17.14 -19.75 5.07
C ILE A 58 18.10 -18.73 5.65
N THR A 59 19.10 -18.40 4.85
CA THR A 59 19.98 -17.27 5.05
C THR A 59 19.83 -16.33 3.88
N LEU A 60 19.48 -15.08 4.18
CA LEU A 60 19.33 -14.00 3.22
C LEU A 60 20.50 -13.03 3.40
N LEU A 61 21.31 -12.88 2.35
CA LEU A 61 22.39 -11.89 2.30
C LEU A 61 21.81 -10.47 2.41
N PRO A 62 22.64 -9.48 2.82
CA PRO A 62 22.24 -8.07 2.74
C PRO A 62 21.70 -7.72 1.36
N TYR A 63 20.59 -6.99 1.34
CA TYR A 63 19.98 -6.49 0.11
C TYR A 63 19.69 -7.56 -0.96
N SER A 64 19.23 -8.73 -0.52
CA SER A 64 18.91 -9.85 -1.40
C SER A 64 17.45 -10.25 -1.28
N GLN A 65 16.94 -10.93 -2.31
CA GLN A 65 15.61 -11.52 -2.32
C GLN A 65 15.70 -13.02 -2.57
N LYS A 66 14.79 -13.79 -1.95
CA LYS A 66 14.66 -15.22 -2.17
C LYS A 66 13.20 -15.64 -2.12
N LEU A 67 12.82 -16.51 -3.05
CA LEU A 67 11.53 -17.19 -3.01
C LEU A 67 11.65 -18.37 -2.05
N VAL A 68 10.78 -18.45 -1.05
CA VAL A 68 10.88 -19.42 0.04
C VAL A 68 9.62 -20.22 0.17
N ASP A 69 9.79 -21.52 0.41
CA ASP A 69 8.70 -22.45 0.64
C ASP A 69 8.17 -22.30 2.06
N ILE A 70 6.85 -22.15 2.16
CA ILE A 70 6.09 -22.18 3.40
C ILE A 70 5.13 -23.37 3.43
N THR A 71 4.91 -23.89 4.63
CA THR A 71 3.80 -24.79 4.97
C THR A 71 2.73 -24.03 5.73
N CYS A 72 1.47 -24.37 5.52
CA CYS A 72 0.40 -23.93 6.42
C CYS A 72 -0.41 -25.15 6.89
N GLN A 73 -1.69 -25.02 7.22
CA GLN A 73 -2.56 -26.18 7.53
C GLN A 73 -3.64 -26.38 6.47
N VAL A 74 -3.68 -25.53 5.44
CA VAL A 74 -4.67 -25.56 4.37
C VAL A 74 -4.12 -26.36 3.20
N THR A 75 -4.91 -27.32 2.71
CA THR A 75 -4.56 -28.14 1.54
C THR A 75 -5.33 -27.69 0.31
N ASN A 76 -4.64 -27.53 -0.82
CA ASN A 76 -5.23 -27.32 -2.16
C ASN A 76 -6.27 -26.19 -2.20
N ALA A 77 -5.81 -24.96 -1.97
CA ALA A 77 -6.65 -23.77 -1.97
C ALA A 77 -5.97 -22.62 -2.71
N ASN A 78 -6.76 -21.85 -3.43
CA ASN A 78 -6.31 -20.72 -4.24
C ASN A 78 -6.82 -19.40 -3.65
N ASN A 79 -6.16 -18.30 -4.00
CA ASN A 79 -6.54 -16.93 -3.62
C ASN A 79 -6.63 -16.70 -2.10
N LEU A 80 -5.74 -17.31 -1.33
CA LEU A 80 -5.67 -17.05 0.10
C LEU A 80 -4.83 -15.83 0.39
N ILE A 81 -5.20 -15.07 1.41
CA ILE A 81 -4.48 -13.84 1.77
C ILE A 81 -3.32 -14.20 2.68
N PHE A 82 -2.12 -13.75 2.33
CA PHE A 82 -0.95 -13.81 3.20
C PHE A 82 -0.67 -12.46 3.87
N GLU A 83 -0.59 -12.49 5.19
CA GLU A 83 -0.20 -11.34 6.01
C GLU A 83 1.12 -11.64 6.74
N PRO A 84 2.11 -10.73 6.67
CA PRO A 84 3.39 -10.94 7.31
C PRO A 84 3.29 -10.84 8.84
N TYR A 85 4.10 -11.65 9.53
CA TYR A 85 4.11 -11.65 10.99
C TYR A 85 4.81 -10.39 11.53
N GLU A 86 4.16 -9.64 12.42
CA GLU A 86 4.59 -8.31 12.89
C GLU A 86 6.05 -8.25 13.33
N ARG A 87 6.53 -9.30 14.01
CA ARG A 87 7.91 -9.38 14.54
C ARG A 87 8.97 -9.38 13.44
N HIS A 88 8.60 -9.74 12.21
CA HIS A 88 9.51 -9.81 11.06
C HIS A 88 9.38 -8.62 10.11
N ILE A 89 8.35 -7.79 10.23
CA ILE A 89 8.13 -6.59 9.36
C ILE A 89 9.29 -5.59 9.49
N SER A 90 9.89 -5.47 10.67
CA SER A 90 11.06 -4.60 10.88
C SER A 90 12.36 -5.18 10.32
N LYS A 91 12.40 -6.47 9.96
CA LYS A 91 13.60 -7.19 9.51
C LYS A 91 13.58 -7.54 8.02
N PHE A 92 12.40 -7.71 7.45
CA PHE A 92 12.20 -8.10 6.06
C PHE A 92 11.09 -7.27 5.44
N ILE A 93 11.23 -7.01 4.14
CA ILE A 93 10.13 -6.50 3.33
C ILE A 93 9.32 -7.70 2.87
N PHE A 94 8.04 -7.69 3.22
CA PHE A 94 7.02 -8.59 2.69
C PHE A 94 6.07 -7.77 1.84
N ILE A 95 5.51 -8.36 0.77
CA ILE A 95 4.37 -7.76 0.08
C ILE A 95 3.12 -8.11 0.90
N PRO A 96 2.52 -7.15 1.63
CA PRO A 96 1.34 -7.43 2.42
C PRO A 96 0.17 -7.83 1.51
N HIS A 97 -0.68 -8.74 1.98
CA HIS A 97 -1.88 -9.20 1.28
C HIS A 97 -1.60 -9.84 -0.09
N THR A 98 -0.52 -10.63 -0.18
CA THR A 98 -0.24 -11.42 -1.38
C THR A 98 -1.25 -12.57 -1.48
N LEU A 99 -1.87 -12.73 -2.65
CA LEU A 99 -2.73 -13.88 -2.95
C LEU A 99 -1.85 -15.13 -3.17
N LEU A 100 -2.04 -16.14 -2.32
CA LEU A 100 -1.31 -17.40 -2.39
C LEU A 100 -2.18 -18.52 -2.96
N ASN A 101 -1.53 -19.35 -3.77
CA ASN A 101 -2.03 -20.65 -4.17
C ASN A 101 -1.24 -21.73 -3.44
N ILE A 102 -1.96 -22.58 -2.70
CA ILE A 102 -1.36 -23.66 -1.92
C ILE A 102 -1.60 -24.98 -2.64
N ASN A 103 -0.50 -25.68 -2.93
CA ASN A 103 -0.52 -27.04 -3.47
C ASN A 103 -0.02 -28.02 -2.42
N LYS A 104 -0.83 -29.04 -2.07
CA LYS A 104 -0.50 -30.10 -1.11
C LYS A 104 -0.06 -29.61 0.28
N ASN A 105 -0.43 -28.38 0.66
CA ASN A 105 -0.03 -27.65 1.87
C ASN A 105 1.23 -26.75 1.77
N HIS A 106 1.83 -26.64 0.59
CA HIS A 106 2.96 -25.75 0.35
C HIS A 106 2.57 -24.55 -0.51
N ALA A 107 3.14 -23.39 -0.17
CA ALA A 107 3.11 -22.19 -0.98
C ALA A 107 4.48 -21.53 -1.02
N LYS A 108 4.68 -20.60 -1.96
CA LYS A 108 5.92 -19.85 -2.09
C LYS A 108 5.68 -18.38 -1.77
N VAL A 109 6.55 -17.78 -0.96
CA VAL A 109 6.51 -16.36 -0.59
C VAL A 109 7.86 -15.73 -0.92
N LEU A 110 7.82 -14.54 -1.52
CA LEU A 110 9.02 -13.75 -1.76
C LEU A 110 9.42 -13.02 -0.48
N LEU A 111 10.63 -13.27 0.00
CA LEU A 111 11.25 -12.56 1.11
C LEU A 111 12.37 -11.66 0.59
N ILE A 112 12.37 -10.40 1.02
CA ILE A 112 13.40 -9.42 0.67
C ILE A 112 14.08 -8.94 1.96
N ASN A 113 15.39 -9.14 2.06
CA ASN A 113 16.21 -8.55 3.12
C ASN A 113 16.73 -7.19 2.63
N ALA A 114 16.08 -6.10 3.00
CA ALA A 114 16.51 -4.74 2.64
C ALA A 114 17.50 -4.13 3.65
N GLN A 115 18.03 -4.92 4.59
CA GLN A 115 19.00 -4.45 5.58
C GLN A 115 20.44 -4.69 5.13
N ASN A 116 21.38 -3.87 5.62
CA ASN A 116 22.82 -4.04 5.39
C ASN A 116 23.46 -5.18 6.22
N ARG A 117 22.66 -6.14 6.69
CA ARG A 117 23.13 -7.26 7.50
C ARG A 117 22.44 -8.54 7.07
N GLN A 118 23.17 -9.64 7.08
CA GLN A 118 22.63 -10.96 6.81
C GLN A 118 21.53 -11.30 7.82
N GLN A 119 20.44 -11.89 7.36
CA GLN A 119 19.37 -12.40 8.22
C GLN A 119 19.22 -13.90 8.03
N THR A 120 19.18 -14.64 9.13
CA THR A 120 18.89 -16.09 9.12
C THR A 120 17.55 -16.34 9.79
N LEU A 121 16.70 -17.15 9.15
CA LEU A 121 15.45 -17.63 9.70
C LEU A 121 15.54 -19.15 9.79
N SER A 122 15.34 -19.68 10.99
CA SER A 122 15.36 -21.12 11.24
C SER A 122 14.11 -21.80 10.65
N LYS A 123 14.23 -23.11 10.40
CA LYS A 123 13.09 -23.95 10.03
C LYS A 123 11.94 -23.80 11.04
N ASN A 124 10.71 -23.88 10.55
CA ASN A 124 9.47 -23.69 11.32
C ASN A 124 9.28 -22.28 11.91
N THR A 125 10.09 -21.29 11.52
CA THR A 125 9.82 -19.91 11.89
C THR A 125 8.50 -19.47 11.27
N ARG A 126 7.62 -18.86 12.07
CA ARG A 126 6.38 -18.27 11.59
C ARG A 126 6.67 -16.97 10.86
N ILE A 127 6.47 -16.95 9.54
CA ILE A 127 6.70 -15.76 8.72
C ILE A 127 5.42 -14.95 8.48
N GLY A 128 4.25 -15.54 8.72
CA GLY A 128 2.97 -14.86 8.52
C GLY A 128 1.75 -15.67 8.92
N THR A 129 0.60 -15.18 8.47
CA THR A 129 -0.70 -15.82 8.54
C THR A 129 -1.27 -15.96 7.15
N VAL A 130 -1.83 -17.14 6.86
CA VAL A 130 -2.67 -17.38 5.70
C VAL A 130 -4.10 -17.34 6.19
N SER A 131 -4.88 -16.37 5.76
CA SER A 131 -6.30 -16.28 6.07
C SER A 131 -7.13 -16.83 4.90
N ARG A 132 -8.15 -17.61 5.26
CA ARG A 132 -9.22 -17.97 4.33
C ARG A 132 -10.42 -17.10 4.68
N ASP A 133 -10.80 -16.22 3.77
CA ASP A 133 -12.05 -15.48 3.89
C ASP A 133 -13.19 -16.49 3.79
N THR A 134 -13.82 -16.82 4.92
CA THR A 134 -15.14 -17.41 4.89
C THR A 134 -16.06 -16.31 4.36
N THR A 135 -16.69 -16.60 3.23
CA THR A 135 -17.63 -15.77 2.47
C THR A 135 -18.35 -14.72 3.33
N PHE A 136 -18.41 -13.47 2.85
CA PHE A 136 -19.30 -12.44 3.38
C PHE A 136 -20.75 -12.95 3.37
N SER A 137 -21.23 -13.49 4.49
CA SER A 137 -22.63 -13.84 4.66
C SER A 137 -23.35 -12.65 5.28
N ILE A 138 -24.13 -11.95 4.47
CA ILE A 138 -25.13 -10.99 4.95
C ILE A 138 -26.27 -11.82 5.56
N TYR A 139 -26.34 -11.89 6.89
CA TYR A 139 -27.52 -12.42 7.55
C TYR A 139 -28.52 -11.28 7.73
N ALA A 140 -29.60 -11.30 6.94
CA ALA A 140 -30.78 -10.51 7.28
C ALA A 140 -31.44 -11.19 8.47
N THR A 141 -31.26 -10.65 9.68
CA THR A 141 -32.06 -11.06 10.85
C THR A 141 -33.47 -10.52 10.67
N SER A 142 -34.27 -11.19 9.83
CA SER A 142 -35.72 -11.18 9.99
C SER A 142 -36.03 -12.15 11.13
N GLN A 143 -36.12 -11.63 12.36
CA GLN A 143 -36.73 -12.37 13.46
C GLN A 143 -37.93 -11.58 13.98
N VAL A 144 -39.09 -11.92 13.43
CA VAL A 144 -40.33 -11.95 14.21
C VAL A 144 -40.08 -12.91 15.40
N PRO A 145 -40.35 -12.49 16.64
CA PRO A 145 -40.00 -13.29 17.81
C PRO A 145 -40.96 -14.49 17.90
N THR A 146 -40.47 -15.69 17.62
CA THR A 146 -41.16 -16.92 18.03
C THR A 146 -40.24 -17.75 18.90
N LYS A 147 -40.68 -17.90 20.15
CA LYS A 147 -40.13 -18.82 21.13
C LYS A 147 -40.16 -20.22 20.54
N HIS A 148 -39.02 -20.87 20.40
CA HIS A 148 -38.95 -22.32 20.61
C HIS A 148 -37.57 -22.71 21.13
N ASN A 149 -37.59 -23.16 22.38
CA ASN A 149 -36.49 -23.82 23.06
C ASN A 149 -36.10 -25.09 22.31
N TYR A 150 -34.81 -25.28 22.03
CA TYR A 150 -34.19 -26.58 22.19
C TYR A 150 -32.87 -26.45 22.93
N ILE A 151 -32.80 -27.29 23.95
CA ILE A 151 -31.86 -27.36 25.06
C ILE A 151 -30.58 -28.05 24.57
N LEU A 152 -29.42 -27.44 24.84
CA LEU A 152 -28.15 -28.16 24.98
C LEU A 152 -27.47 -27.72 26.30
N ASN A 153 -27.91 -28.39 27.37
CA ASN A 153 -27.22 -28.73 28.61
C ASN A 153 -26.02 -27.86 29.04
N GLU A 154 -26.30 -26.84 29.84
CA GLU A 154 -25.34 -26.29 30.79
C GLU A 154 -25.18 -27.25 31.99
N ARG A 155 -23.99 -27.85 32.13
CA ARG A 155 -23.48 -28.25 33.44
C ARG A 155 -22.65 -27.10 34.00
N HIS A 156 -23.27 -26.31 34.86
CA HIS A 156 -22.56 -25.40 35.76
C HIS A 156 -21.88 -26.19 36.87
N GLN A 157 -20.55 -26.19 36.90
CA GLN A 157 -19.77 -26.17 38.15
C GLN A 157 -18.55 -25.25 37.98
N THR A 158 -18.77 -24.00 38.40
CA THR A 158 -17.87 -23.08 39.11
C THR A 158 -16.37 -23.39 39.16
N SER A 159 -15.58 -22.58 38.45
CA SER A 159 -14.29 -22.08 38.97
C SER A 159 -14.05 -20.69 38.39
N THR A 160 -14.21 -19.68 39.25
CA THR A 160 -13.85 -18.28 39.05
C THR A 160 -12.38 -18.15 38.62
N ARG A 161 -12.15 -17.85 37.33
CA ARG A 161 -10.90 -17.26 36.86
C ARG A 161 -11.22 -16.08 35.96
N HIS A 162 -11.00 -14.89 36.53
CA HIS A 162 -10.97 -13.60 35.86
C HIS A 162 -10.12 -13.65 34.60
N TYR A 163 -10.73 -13.47 33.43
CA TYR A 163 -10.02 -13.16 32.19
C TYR A 163 -10.34 -11.72 31.79
N ASN A 164 -9.27 -10.93 31.71
CA ASN A 164 -9.28 -9.50 31.50
C ASN A 164 -9.84 -9.14 30.13
N LYS A 165 -10.92 -8.35 30.15
CA LYS A 165 -11.42 -7.57 29.02
C LYS A 165 -10.36 -6.52 28.66
N LEU A 166 -9.52 -6.80 27.66
CA LEU A 166 -8.62 -5.83 27.06
C LEU A 166 -9.47 -4.77 26.33
N LYS A 167 -9.94 -3.80 27.10
CA LYS A 167 -10.40 -2.51 26.58
C LYS A 167 -9.22 -1.89 25.84
N SER A 168 -9.43 -1.61 24.55
CA SER A 168 -8.67 -0.63 23.79
C SER A 168 -8.67 0.69 24.57
N ARG A 169 -7.61 0.93 25.32
CA ARG A 169 -7.35 2.21 25.97
C ARG A 169 -7.03 3.21 24.86
N ALA A 170 -8.03 4.00 24.49
CA ALA A 170 -7.78 5.38 24.09
C ALA A 170 -6.96 6.02 25.23
N VAL A 171 -5.68 6.25 24.99
CA VAL A 171 -4.83 6.98 25.94
C VAL A 171 -5.24 8.44 25.87
N LEU A 172 -6.22 8.81 26.71
CA LEU A 172 -6.32 10.16 27.25
C LEU A 172 -5.03 10.40 28.05
N ARG A 173 -4.01 10.98 27.41
CA ARG A 173 -2.87 11.54 28.13
C ARG A 173 -3.39 12.72 28.95
N LYS A 174 -3.50 12.54 30.26
CA LYS A 174 -3.49 13.67 31.19
C LYS A 174 -2.17 14.41 30.99
N LYS A 175 -2.24 15.73 30.83
CA LYS A 175 -1.10 16.64 30.84
C LYS A 175 -0.48 16.61 32.24
N ASP A 176 0.64 15.91 32.39
CA ASP A 176 1.58 16.17 33.48
C ASP A 176 2.71 17.03 32.89
N ASN A 177 2.69 18.32 33.26
CA ASN A 177 3.59 19.37 32.81
C ASN A 177 4.91 19.37 33.60
N SER A 178 5.67 18.28 33.56
CA SER A 178 6.99 18.27 34.18
C SER A 178 7.89 17.21 33.53
N ASN A 179 8.39 17.53 32.33
CA ASN A 179 9.67 17.14 31.74
C ASN A 179 9.58 17.34 30.22
N GLN A 180 9.80 18.58 29.78
CA GLN A 180 9.94 18.92 28.37
C GLN A 180 11.29 18.42 27.86
N GLU A 181 11.36 17.15 27.48
CA GLU A 181 12.34 16.73 26.48
C GLU A 181 11.92 17.38 25.15
N LYS A 182 12.59 18.48 24.79
CA LYS A 182 12.41 19.16 23.50
C LYS A 182 12.74 18.17 22.38
N LEU A 183 11.72 17.59 21.76
CA LEU A 183 11.86 16.81 20.53
C LEU A 183 12.39 17.73 19.43
N ASN A 184 13.70 17.72 19.21
CA ASN A 184 14.33 18.40 18.08
C ASN A 184 13.97 17.65 16.80
N ILE A 185 12.93 18.10 16.11
CA ILE A 185 12.52 17.56 14.81
C ILE A 185 13.36 18.25 13.73
N ILE A 186 14.03 17.50 12.88
CA ILE A 186 14.92 18.03 11.85
C ILE A 186 14.23 17.98 10.49
N CYS A 187 14.29 19.09 9.74
CA CYS A 187 13.86 19.12 8.35
C CYS A 187 14.82 18.32 7.46
N HIS A 188 14.34 17.28 6.79
CA HIS A 188 15.17 16.46 5.89
C HIS A 188 15.69 17.21 4.65
N HIS A 189 15.13 18.37 4.29
CA HIS A 189 15.56 19.12 3.11
C HIS A 189 16.65 20.17 3.40
N CYS A 190 16.56 20.88 4.53
CA CYS A 190 17.49 21.97 4.86
C CYS A 190 18.23 21.78 6.19
N ASN A 191 17.97 20.66 6.88
CA ASN A 191 18.52 20.33 8.19
C ASN A 191 18.22 21.35 9.31
N GLU A 192 17.19 22.20 9.17
CA GLU A 192 16.74 23.09 10.25
C GLU A 192 16.05 22.33 11.39
N HIS A 193 16.32 22.74 12.63
CA HIS A 193 15.74 22.18 13.85
C HIS A 193 14.44 22.91 14.22
N LEU A 194 13.38 22.14 14.47
CA LEU A 194 12.04 22.64 14.73
C LEU A 194 11.47 22.04 16.03
N LEU A 195 10.67 22.86 16.71
CA LEU A 195 10.17 22.58 18.06
C LEU A 195 8.94 21.66 18.07
N SER A 196 8.24 21.53 16.94
CA SER A 196 7.07 20.66 16.80
C SER A 196 6.89 20.16 15.37
N GLY A 197 6.12 19.07 15.21
CA GLY A 197 5.76 18.54 13.89
C GLY A 197 4.93 19.53 13.06
N ASN A 198 4.13 20.37 13.71
CA ASN A 198 3.36 21.42 13.02
C ASN A 198 4.28 22.52 12.48
N ASP A 199 5.32 22.89 13.23
CA ASP A 199 6.34 23.85 12.78
C ASP A 199 7.16 23.28 11.64
N LEU A 200 7.49 21.98 11.67
CA LEU A 200 8.06 21.27 10.54
C LEU A 200 7.15 21.35 9.31
N GLN A 201 5.86 21.05 9.45
CA GLN A 201 4.92 21.13 8.33
C GLN A 201 4.80 22.53 7.75
N LYS A 202 4.84 23.57 8.61
CA LYS A 202 4.76 24.97 8.18
C LYS A 202 6.04 25.41 7.47
N HIS A 203 7.20 25.13 8.07
CA HIS A 203 8.52 25.38 7.49
C HIS A 203 8.66 24.70 6.13
N LEU A 204 8.26 23.42 6.04
CA LEU A 204 8.32 22.66 4.81
C LEU A 204 7.46 23.30 3.71
N ARG A 205 6.23 23.72 4.04
CA ARG A 205 5.30 24.40 3.12
C ARG A 205 5.80 25.76 2.63
N GLU A 206 6.41 26.54 3.51
CA GLU A 206 6.76 27.94 3.23
C GLU A 206 8.16 28.12 2.65
N LYS A 207 9.11 27.22 2.96
CA LYS A 207 10.53 27.42 2.64
C LYS A 207 11.20 26.28 1.88
N CYS A 208 10.90 25.02 2.19
CA CYS A 208 11.66 23.90 1.62
C CYS A 208 11.07 23.30 0.34
N TYR A 209 9.77 23.49 0.10
CA TYR A 209 9.15 22.95 -1.10
C TYR A 209 9.40 23.85 -2.31
N SER A 210 9.69 23.24 -3.44
CA SER A 210 9.82 23.96 -4.70
C SER A 210 8.48 24.59 -5.08
N GLU A 211 8.53 25.74 -5.74
CA GLU A 211 7.33 26.41 -6.24
C GLU A 211 6.50 25.50 -7.18
N GLN A 212 7.15 24.56 -7.87
CA GLN A 212 6.48 23.58 -8.73
C GLN A 212 5.51 22.69 -7.94
N ILE A 213 5.94 22.15 -6.80
CA ILE A 213 5.09 21.31 -5.93
C ILE A 213 3.93 22.14 -5.38
N ARG A 214 4.19 23.40 -5.02
CA ARG A 214 3.16 24.31 -4.51
C ARG A 214 2.08 24.60 -5.53
N GLN A 215 2.46 24.93 -6.77
CA GLN A 215 1.52 25.17 -7.86
C GLN A 215 0.72 23.92 -8.18
N GLN A 216 1.34 22.75 -8.20
CA GLN A 216 0.65 21.50 -8.49
C GLN A 216 -0.43 21.17 -7.44
N ILE A 217 -0.15 21.33 -6.14
CA ILE A 217 -1.15 21.07 -5.09
C ILE A 217 -2.32 22.05 -5.21
N LEU A 218 -2.05 23.31 -5.59
CA LEU A 218 -3.09 24.31 -5.81
C LEU A 218 -3.94 23.99 -7.05
N GLU A 219 -3.31 23.67 -8.17
CA GLU A 219 -4.01 23.29 -9.41
C GLU A 219 -4.85 22.02 -9.23
N SER A 220 -4.29 20.99 -8.61
CA SER A 220 -4.97 19.72 -8.38
C SER A 220 -6.16 19.85 -7.44
N THR A 221 -6.19 20.84 -6.53
CA THR A 221 -7.31 21.05 -5.61
C THR A 221 -8.26 22.17 -6.04
N LYS A 222 -8.02 22.83 -7.18
CA LYS A 222 -8.79 23.99 -7.66
C LYS A 222 -10.26 23.64 -8.00
N HIS A 223 -10.52 22.41 -8.42
CA HIS A 223 -11.85 21.96 -8.84
C HIS A 223 -12.80 21.67 -7.66
N ILE A 224 -12.32 21.78 -6.41
CA ILE A 224 -13.11 21.48 -5.21
C ILE A 224 -13.83 22.76 -4.75
N GLU A 225 -15.15 22.79 -4.93
CA GLU A 225 -15.98 23.97 -4.62
C GLU A 225 -16.07 24.26 -3.11
N ASN A 226 -16.14 23.21 -2.29
CA ASN A 226 -16.24 23.37 -0.83
C ASN A 226 -14.86 23.67 -0.22
N ARG A 227 -14.71 24.91 0.26
CA ARG A 227 -13.46 25.41 0.86
C ARG A 227 -12.97 24.59 2.05
N ASN A 228 -13.85 24.07 2.89
CA ASN A 228 -13.45 23.27 4.05
C ASN A 228 -12.84 21.93 3.62
N ASN A 229 -13.44 21.29 2.61
CA ASN A 229 -12.93 20.04 2.04
C ASN A 229 -11.62 20.27 1.29
N GLN A 230 -11.54 21.38 0.53
CA GLN A 230 -10.33 21.77 -0.20
C GLN A 230 -9.15 21.94 0.75
N LEU A 231 -9.33 22.66 1.87
CA LEU A 231 -8.30 22.84 2.90
C LEU A 231 -7.89 21.52 3.56
N ALA A 232 -8.86 20.65 3.88
CA ALA A 232 -8.58 19.35 4.46
C ALA A 232 -7.75 18.46 3.51
N ILE A 233 -8.09 18.44 2.22
CA ILE A 233 -7.36 17.66 1.20
C ILE A 233 -5.98 18.24 0.95
N GLN A 234 -5.85 19.57 0.84
CA GLN A 234 -4.54 20.22 0.73
C GLN A 234 -3.65 19.85 1.91
N ASP A 235 -4.18 19.85 3.13
CA ASP A 235 -3.40 19.49 4.31
C ASP A 235 -2.94 18.02 4.26
N ILE A 236 -3.77 17.09 3.77
CA ILE A 236 -3.38 15.69 3.53
C ILE A 236 -2.26 15.59 2.48
N LEU A 237 -2.39 16.31 1.36
CA LEU A 237 -1.38 16.32 0.30
C LEU A 237 -0.04 16.87 0.80
N TRP A 238 -0.08 17.95 1.59
CA TRP A 238 1.11 18.52 2.21
C TRP A 238 1.79 17.58 3.21
N ARG A 239 0.99 16.86 4.00
CA ARG A 239 1.51 15.87 4.95
C ARG A 239 2.17 14.68 4.25
N ASN A 240 1.60 14.25 3.12
CA ASN A 240 2.04 13.06 2.39
C ASN A 240 2.81 13.39 1.10
N LYS A 241 3.40 14.58 1.00
CA LYS A 241 3.96 15.07 -0.28
C LYS A 241 4.99 14.14 -0.92
N ILE A 242 5.73 13.35 -0.13
CA ILE A 242 6.75 12.43 -0.63
C ILE A 242 6.11 11.34 -1.50
N LEU A 243 4.86 10.96 -1.19
CA LEU A 243 4.09 9.99 -1.98
C LEU A 243 3.53 10.58 -3.27
N PHE A 244 3.35 11.90 -3.33
CA PHE A 244 2.72 12.61 -4.44
C PHE A 244 3.70 13.52 -5.20
N ASP A 245 4.99 13.44 -4.88
CA ASP A 245 6.02 14.21 -5.53
C ASP A 245 6.15 13.72 -6.99
N PRO A 246 5.85 14.56 -7.99
CA PRO A 246 5.96 14.16 -9.39
C PRO A 246 7.42 14.15 -9.85
N THR A 247 8.35 14.66 -9.04
CA THR A 247 9.75 14.65 -9.40
C THR A 247 10.20 13.19 -9.48
N PRO A 248 10.81 12.80 -10.61
CA PRO A 248 11.22 11.42 -10.78
C PRO A 248 12.30 11.13 -9.74
N SER A 249 11.95 10.27 -8.79
CA SER A 249 12.85 9.86 -7.72
C SER A 249 13.65 8.65 -8.19
N ILE A 250 14.98 8.71 -8.12
CA ILE A 250 15.81 7.52 -8.28
C ILE A 250 15.73 6.73 -6.98
N ILE A 251 15.04 5.61 -7.05
CA ILE A 251 14.93 4.68 -5.93
C ILE A 251 16.18 3.80 -5.94
N ASN A 252 17.19 4.17 -5.16
CA ASN A 252 18.39 3.35 -4.97
C ASN A 252 18.15 2.29 -3.88
N ILE A 253 17.18 1.41 -4.12
CA ILE A 253 16.90 0.26 -3.24
C ILE A 253 17.67 -0.94 -3.78
N PRO A 254 18.63 -1.48 -3.03
CA PRO A 254 19.20 -2.78 -3.34
C PRO A 254 18.21 -3.90 -2.89
N PRO A 255 18.07 -5.02 -3.64
CA PRO A 255 18.92 -5.49 -4.73
C PRO A 255 18.79 -4.71 -6.03
N GLN A 256 19.92 -4.45 -6.68
CA GLN A 256 19.93 -4.02 -8.08
C GLN A 256 19.33 -5.14 -8.96
N SER A 257 18.48 -4.77 -9.90
CA SER A 257 17.86 -5.72 -10.84
C SER A 257 18.89 -6.16 -11.89
N ALA A 258 19.07 -7.47 -12.06
CA ALA A 258 19.86 -8.04 -13.14
C ALA A 258 18.95 -8.78 -14.14
N ILE A 259 19.06 -8.45 -15.42
CA ILE A 259 18.38 -9.17 -16.51
C ILE A 259 19.30 -10.30 -16.98
N LYS A 260 18.84 -11.54 -16.90
CA LYS A 260 19.62 -12.71 -17.36
C LYS A 260 19.42 -12.89 -18.87
N THR A 261 20.46 -12.62 -19.65
CA THR A 261 20.45 -12.77 -21.12
C THR A 261 20.78 -14.20 -21.58
N GLY A 262 21.27 -15.08 -20.68
CA GLY A 262 21.71 -16.43 -21.04
C GLY A 262 22.86 -16.39 -22.05
N ASP A 263 22.81 -17.27 -23.06
CA ASP A 263 23.83 -17.39 -24.10
C ASP A 263 23.58 -16.46 -25.31
N HIS A 264 22.63 -15.53 -25.20
CA HIS A 264 22.26 -14.67 -26.32
C HIS A 264 23.35 -13.59 -26.58
N PRO A 265 23.85 -13.44 -27.83
CA PRO A 265 24.84 -12.42 -28.17
C PRO A 265 24.22 -11.01 -28.17
N PRO A 266 25.02 -9.93 -28.02
CA PRO A 266 24.50 -8.56 -28.11
C PRO A 266 23.81 -8.23 -29.43
N ILE A 267 22.68 -7.52 -29.36
CA ILE A 267 21.96 -6.99 -30.53
C ILE A 267 22.28 -5.51 -30.68
N TYR A 268 22.82 -5.13 -31.83
CA TYR A 268 23.11 -3.74 -32.19
C TYR A 268 22.22 -3.28 -33.34
N SER A 269 21.41 -2.26 -33.10
CA SER A 269 20.58 -1.59 -34.10
C SER A 269 21.02 -0.14 -34.28
N LYS A 270 21.34 0.24 -35.53
CA LYS A 270 21.79 1.60 -35.86
C LYS A 270 20.65 2.61 -35.69
N GLN A 271 20.98 3.81 -35.21
CA GLN A 271 20.05 4.93 -35.16
C GLN A 271 19.56 5.31 -36.56
N TYR A 272 18.23 5.37 -36.73
CA TYR A 272 17.62 5.78 -37.99
C TYR A 272 17.93 7.25 -38.31
N PRO A 273 18.11 7.60 -39.61
CA PRO A 273 18.17 8.99 -40.04
C PRO A 273 16.94 9.75 -39.56
N ALA A 274 17.16 10.97 -39.07
CA ALA A 274 16.11 11.82 -38.52
C ALA A 274 16.30 13.25 -39.05
N SER A 275 15.20 13.99 -39.17
CA SER A 275 15.25 15.40 -39.54
C SER A 275 15.99 16.21 -38.48
N TYR A 276 16.53 17.39 -38.84
CA TYR A 276 17.19 18.27 -37.87
C TYR A 276 16.30 18.61 -36.66
N LYS A 277 14.99 18.82 -36.90
CA LYS A 277 14.02 19.08 -35.82
C LYS A 277 13.88 17.89 -34.88
N ASP A 278 13.81 16.68 -35.43
CA ASP A 278 13.71 15.47 -34.62
C ASP A 278 15.00 15.17 -33.85
N GLN A 279 16.16 15.47 -34.46
CA GLN A 279 17.45 15.33 -33.79
C GLN A 279 17.56 16.29 -32.59
N ASP A 280 17.14 17.54 -32.74
CA ASP A 280 17.15 18.52 -31.65
C ASP A 280 16.21 18.08 -30.50
N ILE A 281 15.01 17.59 -30.82
CA ILE A 281 14.09 17.04 -29.80
C ILE A 281 14.73 15.84 -29.08
N LYS A 282 15.36 14.91 -29.82
CA LYS A 282 16.05 13.76 -29.21
C LYS A 282 17.19 14.20 -28.30
N PHE A 283 17.99 15.18 -28.75
CA PHE A 283 19.11 15.72 -28.00
C PHE A 283 18.65 16.37 -26.70
N GLN A 284 17.67 17.29 -26.77
CA GLN A 284 17.13 17.98 -25.59
C GLN A 284 16.56 17.00 -24.56
N GLU A 285 15.85 15.96 -25.00
CA GLU A 285 15.31 14.99 -24.04
C GLU A 285 16.41 14.12 -23.43
N THR A 286 17.42 13.74 -24.22
CA THR A 286 18.59 13.00 -23.71
C THR A 286 19.34 13.81 -22.65
N GLN A 287 19.57 15.11 -22.89
CA GLN A 287 20.21 16.00 -21.91
C GLN A 287 19.41 16.09 -20.61
N LYS A 288 18.08 16.24 -20.68
CA LYS A 288 17.24 16.23 -19.46
C LYS A 288 17.34 14.93 -18.69
N LEU A 289 17.44 13.78 -19.36
CA LEU A 289 17.57 12.48 -18.70
C LEU A 289 18.96 12.32 -18.06
N LEU A 290 20.02 12.82 -18.70
CA LEU A 290 21.38 12.88 -18.17
C LEU A 290 21.46 13.78 -16.93
N GLU A 291 20.93 15.00 -17.01
CA GLU A 291 20.89 15.95 -15.88
C GLU A 291 20.13 15.38 -14.67
N ARG A 292 19.11 14.55 -14.91
CA ARG A 292 18.36 13.86 -13.87
C ARG A 292 19.04 12.59 -13.34
N GLY A 293 20.16 12.17 -13.93
CA GLY A 293 20.88 10.94 -13.57
C GLY A 293 20.10 9.66 -13.89
N GLN A 294 19.12 9.71 -14.81
CA GLN A 294 18.31 8.55 -15.19
C GLN A 294 18.98 7.67 -16.24
N ILE A 295 19.90 8.25 -17.01
CA ILE A 295 20.74 7.58 -18.00
C ILE A 295 22.19 8.03 -17.80
N GLU A 296 23.12 7.25 -18.34
CA GLU A 296 24.55 7.55 -18.35
C GLU A 296 25.15 7.22 -19.71
N GLU A 297 26.33 7.78 -19.99
CA GLU A 297 27.08 7.43 -21.19
C GLU A 297 27.58 5.98 -21.10
N SER A 298 27.48 5.23 -22.20
CA SER A 298 27.84 3.82 -22.24
C SER A 298 28.45 3.45 -23.58
N THR A 299 29.41 2.51 -23.56
CA THR A 299 30.01 1.86 -24.73
C THR A 299 29.44 0.45 -24.96
N SER A 300 28.19 0.23 -24.53
CA SER A 300 27.51 -1.07 -24.62
C SER A 300 27.48 -1.64 -26.05
N PRO A 301 27.71 -2.95 -26.23
CA PRO A 301 27.51 -3.62 -27.52
C PRO A 301 26.01 -3.77 -27.86
N TRP A 302 25.12 -3.53 -26.90
CA TRP A 302 23.67 -3.52 -27.11
C TRP A 302 23.21 -2.11 -27.49
N SER A 303 22.43 -2.00 -28.57
CA SER A 303 21.89 -0.71 -29.00
C SER A 303 20.52 -0.85 -29.65
N SER A 304 19.61 0.04 -29.26
CA SER A 304 18.25 0.17 -29.79
C SER A 304 18.02 1.61 -30.24
N PRO A 305 17.40 1.86 -31.41
CA PRO A 305 17.26 3.21 -31.94
C PRO A 305 16.17 3.99 -31.20
N ILE A 306 16.37 5.31 -31.08
CA ILE A 306 15.41 6.25 -30.53
C ILE A 306 14.43 6.68 -31.62
N VAL A 307 13.14 6.50 -31.35
CA VAL A 307 12.03 6.89 -32.23
C VAL A 307 11.16 7.94 -31.54
N LEU A 308 10.69 8.93 -32.31
CA LEU A 308 9.74 9.92 -31.81
C LEU A 308 8.33 9.59 -32.30
N VAL A 309 7.38 9.49 -31.37
CA VAL A 309 5.98 9.15 -31.68
C VAL A 309 5.05 10.27 -31.26
N LYS A 310 4.22 10.77 -32.18
CA LYS A 310 3.26 11.83 -31.90
C LYS A 310 2.07 11.31 -31.10
N LYS A 311 1.77 11.94 -29.97
CA LYS A 311 0.55 11.73 -29.17
C LYS A 311 -0.67 12.40 -29.79
N LYS A 312 -1.86 12.00 -29.33
CA LYS A 312 -3.15 12.66 -29.66
C LYS A 312 -3.16 14.15 -29.33
N ASP A 313 -2.51 14.54 -28.22
CA ASP A 313 -2.35 15.94 -27.79
C ASP A 313 -1.24 16.68 -28.56
N LYS A 314 -0.76 16.12 -29.67
CA LYS A 314 0.29 16.63 -30.57
C LYS A 314 1.70 16.71 -29.98
N ARG A 315 1.92 16.30 -28.72
CA ARG A 315 3.27 16.20 -28.13
C ARG A 315 4.02 14.99 -28.66
N MET A 316 5.35 15.06 -28.70
CA MET A 316 6.20 13.93 -29.11
C MET A 316 6.56 13.05 -27.90
N ARG A 317 6.53 11.73 -28.07
CA ARG A 317 7.06 10.74 -27.13
C ARG A 317 8.46 10.34 -27.58
N PHE A 318 9.39 10.39 -26.63
CA PHE A 318 10.72 9.80 -26.78
C PHE A 318 10.63 8.30 -26.46
N CYS A 319 10.88 7.44 -27.44
CA CYS A 319 10.75 5.99 -27.32
C CYS A 319 12.03 5.29 -27.75
N ILE A 320 12.33 4.16 -27.12
CA ILE A 320 13.39 3.22 -27.52
C ILE A 320 12.70 2.03 -28.17
N PHE A 321 13.16 1.63 -29.35
CA PHE A 321 12.56 0.54 -30.13
C PHE A 321 13.16 -0.84 -29.83
#